data_AF-A0A2E5YF50-F1
#
_entry.id   AF-A0A2E5YF50-F1
#
_cell.length_a   1.000
_cell.length_b   1.000
_cell.length_c   1.000
_cell.angle_alpha   90.00
_cell.angle_beta   90.00
_cell.angle_gamma   90.00
#
_symmetry.space_group_name_H-M   'P 1'
#
loop_
_entity.id
_entity.type
_entity.pdbx_description
1 polymer ?
#
loop_
_entity_poly.entity_id
_entity_poly.type
_entity_poly.pdbx_seq_one_letter_code
_entity_poly.pdbx_strand_id
1 'polypeptide(L)'
;MTALRPLFRPLSRSLAIATALTIVVATATVLVWMTPQIASAQTAEEIRAQRDNWQRKYRALLSDRVRLKENIAKSRKNYSQAQRRNYPRGGARQKFLVDAENAEKALAATEEAIAEIFTDARREGVPPGWLYEVEDEPIEATRPAASDSNAVDPEDRAGRNPIYFEDGDF
;
A
#
# COMPACT_ATOMS: atom_id res chain seq x y z
N MET A 1 -38.63 -47.27 29.96
CA MET A 1 -38.43 -48.51 29.18
C MET A 1 -37.38 -48.25 28.12
N THR A 2 -36.39 -49.14 28.11
CA THR A 2 -35.12 -49.18 27.39
C THR A 2 -35.29 -49.53 25.91
N ALA A 3 -34.29 -49.17 25.10
CA ALA A 3 -33.83 -49.77 23.82
C ALA A 3 -33.85 -48.76 22.64
N LEU A 4 -32.92 -48.72 21.68
CA LEU A 4 -31.57 -49.24 21.44
C LEU A 4 -31.22 -48.68 20.03
N ARG A 5 -30.02 -48.11 19.81
CA ARG A 5 -29.50 -47.87 18.44
C ARG A 5 -29.01 -49.20 17.83
N PRO A 6 -29.12 -49.36 16.50
CA PRO A 6 -27.91 -49.56 15.67
C PRO A 6 -28.00 -48.82 14.31
N LEU A 7 -26.97 -48.09 13.84
CA LEU A 7 -25.79 -48.56 13.10
C LEU A 7 -26.10 -49.42 11.87
N PHE A 8 -26.23 -48.83 10.69
CA PHE A 8 -25.86 -49.47 9.42
C PHE A 8 -25.48 -48.43 8.36
N ARG A 9 -24.18 -48.41 8.00
CA ARG A 9 -23.67 -47.85 6.74
C ARG A 9 -23.54 -49.00 5.74
N PRO A 10 -23.99 -48.86 4.49
CA PRO A 10 -23.42 -49.64 3.40
C PRO A 10 -22.33 -48.84 2.68
N LEU A 11 -21.10 -49.32 2.81
CA LEU A 11 -19.99 -49.06 1.91
C LEU A 11 -20.30 -49.72 0.55
N SER A 12 -20.63 -48.93 -0.47
CA SER A 12 -20.61 -49.39 -1.85
C SER A 12 -19.16 -49.36 -2.36
N ARG A 13 -18.49 -50.51 -2.23
CA ARG A 13 -17.27 -50.84 -2.96
C ARG A 13 -17.68 -51.32 -4.36
N SER A 14 -17.32 -50.56 -5.39
CA SER A 14 -17.34 -51.06 -6.77
C SER A 14 -15.90 -51.29 -7.23
N LEU A 15 -15.47 -52.56 -7.12
CA LEU A 15 -14.61 -53.26 -8.09
C LEU A 15 -15.18 -53.02 -9.52
N ALA A 16 -14.46 -53.07 -10.65
CA ALA A 16 -13.09 -53.42 -10.99
C ALA A 16 -12.89 -53.17 -12.52
N ILE A 17 -11.70 -53.54 -13.00
CA ILE A 17 -11.34 -53.92 -14.38
C ILE A 17 -10.89 -52.72 -15.24
N ALA A 18 -9.61 -52.38 -15.32
CA ALA A 18 -8.49 -53.09 -15.98
C ALA A 18 -8.63 -53.16 -17.50
N THR A 19 -7.92 -52.27 -18.20
CA THR A 19 -7.32 -52.57 -19.51
C THR A 19 -5.97 -51.87 -19.59
N ALA A 20 -4.94 -52.69 -19.75
CA ALA A 20 -3.57 -52.28 -20.01
C ALA A 20 -3.43 -51.77 -21.45
N LEU A 21 -2.64 -50.72 -21.65
CA LEU A 21 -1.95 -50.52 -22.91
C LEU A 21 -0.57 -49.91 -22.66
N THR A 22 0.43 -50.76 -22.76
CA THR A 22 1.86 -50.48 -22.87
C THR A 22 2.18 -49.69 -24.13
N ILE A 23 2.96 -48.61 -24.01
CA ILE A 23 3.88 -48.15 -25.06
C ILE A 23 5.24 -47.91 -24.41
N VAL A 24 6.23 -48.67 -24.90
CA VAL A 24 7.66 -48.61 -24.60
C VAL A 24 8.33 -47.82 -25.73
N VAL A 25 8.94 -46.66 -25.43
CA VAL A 25 10.02 -46.00 -26.22
C VAL A 25 10.73 -45.04 -25.23
N ALA A 26 11.87 -45.40 -24.63
CA ALA A 26 13.24 -45.28 -25.14
C ALA A 26 13.74 -43.82 -25.31
N THR A 27 14.91 -43.57 -24.70
CA THR A 27 15.98 -42.60 -25.07
C THR A 27 15.81 -41.10 -24.74
N ALA A 28 16.43 -40.73 -23.62
CA ALA A 28 17.54 -39.77 -23.53
C ALA A 28 17.53 -38.57 -24.51
N THR A 29 16.86 -37.48 -24.10
CA THR A 29 16.96 -36.10 -24.61
C THR A 29 16.14 -35.28 -23.59
N VAL A 30 16.59 -34.25 -22.86
CA VAL A 30 17.57 -33.21 -23.08
C VAL A 30 17.94 -32.64 -21.70
N LEU A 31 19.21 -32.77 -21.30
CA LEU A 31 19.84 -32.01 -20.22
C LEU A 31 20.12 -30.57 -20.71
N VAL A 32 19.08 -29.76 -20.93
CA VAL A 32 19.21 -28.34 -21.35
C VAL A 32 18.22 -27.49 -20.57
N TRP A 33 18.43 -27.38 -19.26
CA TRP A 33 17.87 -26.29 -18.45
C TRP A 33 18.89 -25.75 -17.43
N MET A 34 20.18 -25.91 -17.74
CA MET A 34 21.24 -25.04 -17.20
C MET A 34 21.78 -24.23 -18.37
N THR A 35 20.96 -23.31 -18.90
CA THR A 35 21.55 -22.12 -19.49
C THR A 35 22.28 -21.43 -18.33
N PRO A 36 23.61 -21.28 -18.37
CA PRO A 36 24.23 -20.31 -17.49
C PRO A 36 23.51 -19.01 -17.83
N GLN A 37 22.82 -18.43 -16.85
CA GLN A 37 22.47 -17.02 -16.93
C GLN A 37 23.82 -16.34 -17.20
N ILE A 38 24.03 -16.00 -18.46
CA ILE A 38 25.07 -15.06 -18.84
C ILE A 38 24.65 -13.84 -18.05
N ALA A 39 25.32 -13.63 -16.92
CA ALA A 39 25.34 -12.36 -16.24
C ALA A 39 25.85 -11.39 -17.31
N SER A 40 24.92 -10.81 -18.06
CA SER A 40 25.23 -9.63 -18.85
C SER A 40 25.81 -8.67 -17.84
N ALA A 41 27.11 -8.40 -17.95
CA ALA A 41 27.75 -7.41 -17.11
C ALA A 41 26.95 -6.13 -17.29
N GLN A 42 26.09 -5.82 -16.31
CA GLN A 42 25.27 -4.62 -16.35
C GLN A 42 26.24 -3.45 -16.52
N THR A 43 25.92 -2.57 -17.46
CA THR A 43 26.75 -1.39 -17.65
C THR A 43 26.73 -0.55 -16.37
N ALA A 44 27.80 0.20 -16.11
CA ALA A 44 27.83 1.09 -14.94
C ALA A 44 26.67 2.10 -14.94
N GLU A 45 26.15 2.42 -16.12
CA GLU A 45 24.98 3.30 -16.30
C GLU A 45 23.66 2.62 -15.94
N GLU A 46 23.46 1.35 -16.30
CA GLU A 46 22.31 0.55 -15.86
C GLU A 46 22.25 0.40 -14.34
N ILE A 47 23.39 0.14 -13.70
CA ILE A 47 23.49 0.03 -12.23
C ILE A 47 23.09 1.36 -11.56
N ARG A 48 23.55 2.50 -12.10
CA ARG A 48 23.18 3.83 -11.61
C ARG A 48 21.69 4.10 -11.80
N ALA A 49 21.15 3.83 -12.98
CA ALA A 49 19.72 4.01 -13.26
C ALA A 49 18.85 3.13 -12.36
N GLN A 50 19.28 1.89 -12.08
CA GLN A 50 18.60 0.99 -11.16
C GLN A 50 18.63 1.54 -9.73
N ARG A 51 19.79 2.00 -9.25
CA ARG A 51 19.92 2.65 -7.93
C ARG A 51 19.00 3.85 -7.81
N ASP A 52 19.04 4.76 -8.78
CA ASP A 52 18.22 5.97 -8.77
C ASP A 52 16.72 5.66 -8.75
N ASN A 53 16.30 4.61 -9.46
CA ASN A 53 14.91 4.15 -9.45
C ASN A 53 14.48 3.67 -8.05
N TRP A 54 15.28 2.80 -7.42
CA TRP A 54 15.00 2.30 -6.07
C TRP A 54 14.99 3.38 -5.02
N GLN A 55 15.99 4.27 -5.06
CA GLN A 55 16.05 5.42 -4.17
C GLN A 55 14.86 6.34 -4.37
N ARG A 56 14.44 6.62 -5.60
CA ARG A 56 13.25 7.43 -5.89
C ARG A 56 11.98 6.83 -5.31
N LYS A 57 11.76 5.52 -5.49
CA LYS A 57 10.62 4.81 -4.90
C LYS A 57 10.62 4.97 -3.37
N TYR A 58 11.79 4.80 -2.75
CA TYR A 58 11.92 4.91 -1.30
C TYR A 58 11.70 6.34 -0.79
N ARG A 59 12.27 7.36 -1.46
CA ARG A 59 11.99 8.79 -1.16
C ARG A 59 10.50 9.10 -1.20
N ALA A 60 9.79 8.58 -2.20
CA ALA A 60 8.36 8.80 -2.33
C ALA A 60 7.58 8.25 -1.12
N LEU A 61 7.88 7.01 -0.70
CA LEU A 61 7.26 6.41 0.49
C LEU A 61 7.56 7.18 1.77
N LEU A 62 8.80 7.63 1.94
CA LEU A 62 9.20 8.43 3.09
C LEU A 62 8.48 9.80 3.13
N SER A 63 8.36 10.47 1.99
CA SER A 63 7.61 11.71 1.84
C SER A 63 6.12 11.52 2.14
N ASP A 64 5.51 10.45 1.60
CA ASP A 64 4.12 10.11 1.88
C ASP A 64 3.87 9.82 3.36
N ARG A 65 4.77 9.11 4.04
CA ARG A 65 4.69 8.85 5.48
C ARG A 65 4.63 10.15 6.28
N VAL A 66 5.48 11.13 5.95
CA VAL A 66 5.50 12.43 6.62
C VAL A 66 4.20 13.20 6.35
N ARG A 67 3.81 13.33 5.08
CA ARG A 67 2.59 14.01 4.65
C ARG A 67 1.33 13.44 5.31
N LEU A 68 1.22 12.12 5.41
CA LEU A 68 0.08 11.45 6.03
C LEU A 68 0.02 11.72 7.53
N LYS A 69 1.16 11.72 8.24
CA LYS A 69 1.22 12.10 9.67
C LYS A 69 0.76 13.54 9.90
N GLU A 70 1.15 14.46 9.03
CA GLU A 70 0.69 15.85 9.09
C GLU A 70 -0.82 15.96 8.84
N ASN A 71 -1.35 15.25 7.84
CA ASN A 71 -2.77 15.23 7.53
C ASN A 71 -3.60 14.69 8.70
N ILE A 72 -3.16 13.62 9.36
CA ILE A 72 -3.81 13.08 10.56
C ILE A 72 -3.85 14.14 11.66
N ALA A 73 -2.71 14.79 11.94
CA ALA A 73 -2.64 15.84 12.96
C ALA A 73 -3.57 17.03 12.64
N LYS A 74 -3.59 17.47 11.39
CA LYS A 74 -4.46 18.56 10.91
C LYS A 74 -5.94 18.21 11.02
N SER A 75 -6.34 17.03 10.55
CA SER A 75 -7.73 16.57 10.60
C SER A 75 -8.22 16.41 12.05
N ARG A 76 -7.40 15.84 12.94
CA ARG A 76 -7.72 15.74 14.37
C ARG A 76 -7.83 17.11 15.05
N LYS A 77 -6.94 18.06 14.71
CA LYS A 77 -7.02 19.44 15.17
C LYS A 77 -8.33 20.10 14.72
N ASN A 78 -8.66 19.98 13.43
CA ASN A 78 -9.90 20.53 12.86
C ASN A 78 -11.14 19.92 13.51
N TYR A 79 -11.14 18.61 13.76
CA TYR A 79 -12.20 17.94 14.49
C TYR A 79 -12.37 18.52 15.90
N SER A 80 -11.28 18.69 16.66
CA SER A 80 -11.33 19.29 18.01
C SER A 80 -11.86 20.73 17.99
N GLN A 81 -11.51 21.52 16.98
CA GLN A 81 -12.02 22.87 16.81
C GLN A 81 -13.50 22.86 16.42
N ALA A 82 -13.92 21.90 15.60
CA ALA A 82 -15.30 21.73 15.18
C ALA A 82 -16.24 21.34 16.33
N GLN A 83 -15.72 20.80 17.44
CA GLN A 83 -16.50 20.54 18.65
C GLN A 83 -16.92 21.81 19.40
N ARG A 84 -16.24 22.96 19.18
CA ARG A 84 -16.54 24.23 19.85
C ARG A 84 -17.91 24.78 19.42
N ARG A 85 -18.56 25.53 20.32
CA ARG A 85 -19.96 25.99 20.19
C ARG A 85 -20.23 26.88 18.96
N ASN A 86 -19.19 27.49 18.38
CA ASN A 86 -19.25 28.43 17.24
C ASN A 86 -18.86 27.84 15.88
N TYR A 87 -18.70 26.52 15.76
CA TYR A 87 -18.44 25.88 14.46
C TYR A 87 -19.78 25.49 13.81
N PRO A 88 -19.96 25.67 12.48
CA PRO A 88 -21.14 25.18 11.78
C PRO A 88 -21.39 23.70 12.11
N ARG A 89 -22.57 23.42 12.68
CA ARG A 89 -22.96 22.06 13.09
C ARG A 89 -23.40 21.29 11.84
N GLY A 90 -22.75 20.16 11.56
CA GLY A 90 -23.09 19.32 10.40
C GLY A 90 -21.98 18.39 9.93
N GLY A 91 -22.13 17.86 8.71
CA GLY A 91 -21.27 16.85 8.06
C GLY A 91 -19.77 17.16 8.02
N ALA A 92 -19.37 18.41 8.24
CA ALA A 92 -17.96 18.80 8.38
C ALA A 92 -17.24 18.07 9.53
N ARG A 93 -17.91 17.81 10.66
CA ARG A 93 -17.31 17.04 11.78
C ARG A 93 -17.02 15.61 11.36
N GLN A 94 -18.01 14.98 10.71
CA GLN A 94 -17.88 13.63 10.21
C GLN A 94 -16.78 13.55 9.14
N LYS A 95 -16.70 14.57 8.27
CA LYS A 95 -15.64 14.67 7.27
C LYS A 95 -14.25 14.65 7.90
N PHE A 96 -13.97 15.46 8.93
CA PHE A 96 -12.65 15.46 9.57
C PHE A 96 -12.30 14.13 10.25
N LEU A 97 -13.28 13.42 10.80
CA LEU A 97 -13.06 12.07 11.32
C LEU A 97 -12.71 11.09 10.20
N VAL A 98 -13.52 11.06 9.14
CA VAL A 98 -13.29 10.19 7.97
C VAL A 98 -11.94 10.50 7.31
N ASP A 99 -11.58 11.77 7.18
CA ASP A 99 -10.28 12.19 6.63
C ASP A 99 -9.12 11.70 7.49
N ALA A 100 -9.24 11.77 8.83
CA ALA A 100 -8.22 11.24 9.74
C ALA A 100 -8.12 9.71 9.65
N GLU A 101 -9.24 8.99 9.67
CA GLU A 101 -9.27 7.52 9.55
C GLU A 101 -8.70 7.03 8.22
N ASN A 102 -9.02 7.71 7.12
CA ASN A 102 -8.49 7.40 5.80
C ASN A 102 -6.97 7.65 5.74
N ALA A 103 -6.50 8.75 6.31
CA ALA A 103 -5.07 9.04 6.39
C ALA A 103 -4.32 8.04 7.28
N GLU A 104 -4.93 7.56 8.37
CA GLU A 104 -4.37 6.49 9.22
C GLU A 104 -4.25 5.15 8.48
N LYS A 105 -5.29 4.77 7.74
CA LYS A 105 -5.25 3.55 6.89
C LYS A 105 -4.17 3.66 5.81
N ALA A 106 -4.10 4.81 5.14
CA ALA A 106 -3.06 5.06 4.14
C ALA A 106 -1.66 5.03 4.77
N LEU A 107 -1.50 5.62 5.97
CA LEU A 107 -0.21 5.60 6.69
C LEU A 107 0.22 4.17 7.01
N ALA A 108 -0.69 3.34 7.51
CA ALA A 108 -0.40 1.94 7.79
C ALA A 108 0.05 1.18 6.53
N ALA A 109 -0.64 1.39 5.39
CA ALA A 109 -0.25 0.80 4.11
C ALA A 109 1.11 1.32 3.61
N THR A 110 1.41 2.61 3.79
CA THR A 110 2.73 3.17 3.46
C THR A 110 3.83 2.61 4.36
N GLU A 111 3.57 2.42 5.65
CA GLU A 111 4.54 1.82 6.58
C GLU A 111 4.80 0.34 6.25
N GLU A 112 3.77 -0.39 5.81
CA GLU A 112 3.93 -1.76 5.28
C GLU A 112 4.76 -1.76 3.99
N ALA A 113 4.47 -0.86 3.05
CA ALA A 113 5.25 -0.73 1.81
C ALA A 113 6.73 -0.34 2.08
N ILE A 114 6.99 0.48 3.10
CA ILE A 114 8.35 0.82 3.55
C ILE A 114 9.07 -0.43 4.08
N ALA A 115 8.38 -1.35 4.76
CA ALA A 115 8.97 -2.61 5.19
C ALA A 115 9.20 -3.57 4.01
N GLU A 116 8.25 -3.62 3.06
CA GLU A 116 8.29 -4.52 1.91
C GLU A 116 9.36 -4.15 0.89
N ILE A 117 9.64 -2.85 0.69
CA ILE A 117 10.61 -2.38 -0.31
C ILE A 117 12.01 -2.97 -0.13
N PHE A 118 12.43 -3.24 1.11
CA PHE A 118 13.72 -3.88 1.40
C PHE A 118 13.73 -5.37 1.01
N THR A 119 12.58 -6.03 1.12
CA THR A 119 12.42 -7.42 0.71
C THR A 119 12.42 -7.52 -0.82
N ASP A 120 11.71 -6.61 -1.50
CA ASP A 120 11.67 -6.58 -2.95
C ASP A 120 13.02 -6.20 -3.57
N ALA A 121 13.69 -5.18 -3.01
CA ALA A 121 15.06 -4.84 -3.40
C ALA A 121 15.99 -6.06 -3.28
N ARG A 122 15.91 -6.81 -2.17
CA ARG A 122 16.70 -8.03 -1.99
C ARG A 122 16.36 -9.12 -3.01
N ARG A 123 15.09 -9.32 -3.32
CA ARG A 123 14.62 -10.29 -4.34
C ARG A 123 15.16 -9.94 -5.73
N GLU A 124 15.31 -8.65 -6.04
CA GLU A 124 15.87 -8.16 -7.30
C GLU A 124 17.41 -8.06 -7.30
N GLY A 125 18.08 -8.51 -6.24
CA GLY A 125 19.55 -8.50 -6.14
C GLY A 125 20.14 -7.11 -5.88
N VAL A 126 19.32 -6.16 -5.43
CA VAL A 126 19.75 -4.80 -5.11
C VAL A 126 20.53 -4.78 -3.80
N PRO A 127 21.71 -4.14 -3.74
CA PRO A 127 22.45 -3.98 -2.50
C PRO A 127 21.64 -3.19 -1.46
N PRO A 128 21.52 -3.67 -0.20
CA PRO A 128 20.73 -2.99 0.82
C PRO A 128 21.28 -1.59 1.16
N GLY A 129 22.59 -1.39 0.99
CA GLY A 129 23.27 -0.09 1.17
C GLY A 129 22.63 1.06 0.39
N TRP A 130 22.08 0.79 -0.80
CA TRP A 130 21.53 1.83 -1.67
C TRP A 130 20.31 2.54 -1.10
N LEU A 131 19.49 1.84 -0.30
CA LEU A 131 18.29 2.43 0.30
C LEU A 131 18.63 3.26 1.55
N TYR A 132 19.64 2.84 2.33
CA TYR A 132 20.05 3.55 3.54
C TYR A 132 20.66 4.93 3.28
N GLU A 133 21.28 5.13 2.12
CA GLU A 133 21.85 6.43 1.73
C GLU A 133 20.82 7.57 1.70
N VAL A 134 19.55 7.21 1.58
CA VAL A 134 18.43 8.14 1.44
C VAL A 134 17.71 8.37 2.78
N GLU A 135 17.90 7.48 3.76
CA GLU A 135 17.16 7.53 5.03
C GLU A 135 17.51 8.77 5.87
N ASP A 136 18.76 9.23 5.75
CA ASP A 136 19.28 10.42 6.44
C ASP A 136 19.00 11.74 5.69
N GLU A 137 18.45 11.68 4.48
CA GLU A 137 18.12 12.89 3.72
C GLU A 137 16.97 13.65 4.42
N PRO A 138 17.05 14.98 4.55
CA PRO A 138 15.95 15.75 5.09
C PRO A 138 14.77 15.66 4.13
N ILE A 139 13.72 14.93 4.54
CA ILE A 139 12.47 14.84 3.79
C ILE A 139 11.70 16.13 4.07
N GLU A 140 11.74 17.05 3.12
CA GLU A 140 10.78 18.15 3.12
C GLU A 140 9.39 17.53 2.97
N ALA A 141 8.53 17.75 3.97
CA ALA A 141 7.11 17.63 3.76
C ALA A 141 6.79 18.70 2.71
N THR A 142 6.75 18.32 1.43
CA THR A 142 6.38 19.25 0.36
C THR A 142 5.10 19.90 0.81
N ARG A 143 5.22 21.20 1.18
CA ARG A 143 4.10 22.07 1.52
C ARG A 143 3.06 21.79 0.45
N PRO A 144 1.84 21.34 0.81
CA PRO A 144 0.87 20.95 -0.20
C PRO A 144 0.84 22.07 -1.23
N ALA A 145 1.12 21.75 -2.50
CA ALA A 145 0.81 22.65 -3.60
C ALA A 145 -0.61 23.11 -3.29
N ALA A 146 -0.80 24.41 -3.08
CA ALA A 146 -2.08 24.96 -2.73
C ALA A 146 -3.07 24.38 -3.74
N SER A 147 -3.88 23.42 -3.30
CA SER A 147 -4.99 22.92 -4.08
C SER A 147 -5.98 24.07 -3.98
N ASP A 148 -5.79 25.02 -4.88
CA ASP A 148 -6.62 26.19 -5.11
C ASP A 148 -7.91 25.76 -5.80
N SER A 149 -8.55 24.74 -5.22
CA SER A 149 -9.82 24.19 -5.61
C SER A 149 -10.71 24.05 -4.38
N ASN A 150 -10.65 25.06 -3.51
CA ASN A 150 -11.87 25.55 -2.86
C ASN A 150 -12.61 26.42 -3.89
N ALA A 151 -13.13 25.79 -4.96
CA ALA A 151 -14.29 26.35 -5.64
C ALA A 151 -15.44 26.21 -4.64
N VAL A 152 -15.53 27.21 -3.77
CA VAL A 152 -16.59 27.39 -2.80
C VAL A 152 -17.87 27.54 -3.61
N ASP A 153 -18.73 26.54 -3.55
CA ASP A 153 -20.11 26.66 -4.01
C ASP A 153 -20.74 27.89 -3.30
N PRO A 154 -21.08 28.96 -4.05
CA PRO A 154 -21.51 30.23 -3.47
C PRO A 154 -22.86 30.14 -2.76
N GLU A 155 -23.60 29.03 -2.89
CA GLU A 155 -24.92 28.87 -2.26
C GLU A 155 -24.84 28.39 -0.80
N ASP A 156 -23.73 27.82 -0.34
CA ASP A 156 -23.57 27.33 1.04
C ASP A 156 -23.06 28.44 2.00
N ARG A 157 -23.51 29.68 1.77
CA ARG A 157 -23.14 30.91 2.50
C ARG A 157 -24.05 31.24 3.69
N ALA A 158 -25.16 30.52 3.87
CA ALA A 158 -26.13 30.79 4.93
C ALA A 158 -25.68 30.23 6.29
N GLY A 159 -24.73 30.90 6.95
CA GLY A 159 -24.42 30.66 8.38
C GLY A 159 -22.96 30.76 8.82
N ARG A 160 -22.10 31.46 8.05
CA ARG A 160 -20.64 31.43 8.21
C ARG A 160 -20.12 32.35 9.33
N ASN A 161 -19.31 31.77 10.22
CA ASN A 161 -18.39 32.46 11.12
C ASN A 161 -17.17 32.92 10.28
N PRO A 162 -16.82 34.22 10.26
CA PRO A 162 -15.86 34.81 9.29
C PRO A 162 -14.40 34.38 9.43
N ILE A 163 -14.02 33.66 10.49
CA ILE A 163 -12.63 33.25 10.76
C ILE A 163 -12.06 32.28 9.70
N TYR A 164 -12.88 31.75 8.79
CA TYR A 164 -12.42 30.83 7.74
C TYR A 164 -12.13 31.52 6.38
N PHE A 165 -12.11 32.85 6.31
CA PHE A 165 -11.94 33.61 5.05
C PHE A 165 -10.75 34.57 4.99
N GLU A 166 -9.92 34.69 6.03
CA GLU A 166 -8.63 35.38 5.97
C GLU A 166 -7.58 34.29 6.24
N ASP A 167 -6.80 33.81 5.26
CA ASP A 167 -5.74 34.57 4.61
C ASP A 167 -5.71 34.32 3.08
N GLY A 168 -6.06 35.35 2.32
CA GLY A 168 -5.85 35.42 0.88
C GLY A 168 -5.73 36.88 0.50
N ASP A 169 -4.52 37.42 0.58
CA ASP A 169 -4.18 38.73 0.06
C ASP A 169 -4.52 38.79 -1.43
N PHE A 170 -5.56 39.55 -1.78
CA PHE A 170 -5.75 40.22 -3.07
C PHE A 170 -6.52 41.52 -2.86
#